data_AF-A0A511Z6U3-F1
#
_entry.id   AF-A0A511Z6U3-F1
#
_cell.length_a   1.000
_cell.length_b   1.000
_cell.length_c   1.000
_cell.angle_alpha   90.00
_cell.angle_beta   90.00
_cell.angle_gamma   90.00
#
_symmetry.space_group_name_H-M   'P 1'
#
loop_
_entity.id
_entity.type
_entity.pdbx_description
1 polymer ?
#
loop_
_entity_poly.entity_id
_entity_poly.type
_entity_poly.pdbx_seq_one_letter_code
_entity_poly.pdbx_strand_id
1 'polypeptide(L)'
;MMKVITRWVSYVNNERGTQALQFLGLFPLVLLSMLIIWQVGLISYSVVVAEAAARDGARAASAHDEGWAEIARNSAYGLDVEVTGGPGEETATVQVKAKAPIISLPWIESMKFEFTADAVMPMEKKRE
;
A
#
# COMPACT_ATOMS: atom_id res chain seq x y z
N MET A 1 47.09 42.30 16.93
CA MET A 1 45.74 41.87 17.35
C MET A 1 44.68 42.03 16.26
N MET A 2 44.64 43.17 15.55
CA MET A 2 43.59 43.48 14.55
C MET A 2 43.56 42.58 13.29
N LYS A 3 44.71 42.03 12.86
CA LYS A 3 44.81 41.10 11.71
C LYS A 3 44.20 39.71 11.96
N VAL A 4 44.05 39.30 13.22
CA VAL A 4 43.49 37.99 13.56
C VAL A 4 41.96 38.05 13.42
N ILE A 5 41.36 39.17 13.84
CA ILE A 5 39.91 39.38 13.80
C ILE A 5 39.38 39.43 12.36
N THR A 6 40.08 40.14 11.45
CA THR A 6 39.65 40.21 10.04
C THR A 6 39.73 38.87 9.30
N ARG A 7 40.67 38.00 9.69
CA ARG A 7 40.81 36.66 9.12
C ARG A 7 39.64 35.75 9.47
N TRP A 8 39.05 35.89 10.67
CA TRP A 8 37.86 35.14 11.08
C TRP A 8 36.58 35.60 10.36
N VAL A 9 36.42 36.91 10.15
CA VAL A 9 35.26 37.47 9.41
C VAL A 9 35.24 36.98 7.95
N SER A 10 36.40 36.81 7.32
CA SER A 10 36.48 36.28 5.95
C SER A 10 36.02 34.83 5.79
N TYR A 11 36.07 34.01 6.86
CA TYR A 11 35.58 32.63 6.80
C TYR A 11 34.05 32.56 6.90
N VAL A 12 33.42 33.50 7.60
CA VAL A 12 31.96 33.58 7.73
C VAL A 12 31.29 34.05 6.43
N ASN A 13 31.99 34.85 5.61
CA ASN A 13 31.51 35.35 4.32
C ASN A 13 31.84 34.45 3.13
N ASN A 14 32.26 33.19 3.37
CA ASN A 14 32.54 32.26 2.29
C ASN A 14 31.23 31.64 1.78
N GLU A 15 30.59 32.30 0.80
CA GLU A 15 29.35 31.82 0.15
C GLU A 15 29.54 30.59 -0.75
N ARG A 16 30.80 30.16 -0.92
CA ARG A 16 31.15 28.96 -1.69
C ARG A 16 30.64 27.71 -0.98
N GLY A 17 29.52 27.19 -1.45
CA GLY A 17 28.87 25.98 -0.90
C GLY A 17 27.48 26.24 -0.34
N THR A 18 27.05 27.49 -0.21
CA THR A 18 25.68 27.84 0.23
C THR A 18 24.62 27.23 -0.69
N GLN A 19 24.88 27.20 -1.99
CA GLN A 19 23.98 26.60 -2.98
C GLN A 19 23.89 25.07 -2.83
N ALA A 20 25.01 24.39 -2.49
CA ALA A 20 25.01 22.96 -2.21
C ALA A 20 24.25 22.64 -0.92
N LEU A 21 24.35 23.50 0.10
CA LEU A 21 23.63 23.36 1.37
C LEU A 21 22.12 23.53 1.20
N GLN A 22 21.68 24.50 0.38
CA GLN A 22 20.26 24.67 0.05
C GLN A 22 19.70 23.47 -0.71
N PHE A 23 20.47 22.91 -1.64
CA PHE A 23 20.08 21.69 -2.35
C PHE A 23 19.95 20.49 -1.40
N LEU A 24 20.88 20.36 -0.44
CA LEU A 24 20.81 19.36 0.63
C LEU A 24 19.58 19.53 1.53
N GLY A 25 19.10 20.76 1.74
CA GLY A 25 17.85 21.01 2.47
C GLY A 25 16.59 20.56 1.70
N LEU A 26 16.59 20.66 0.36
CA LEU A 26 15.48 20.23 -0.50
C LEU A 26 15.48 18.72 -0.76
N PHE A 27 16.64 18.08 -0.76
CA PHE A 27 16.78 16.68 -1.10
C PHE A 27 15.90 15.73 -0.24
N PRO A 28 15.84 15.87 1.11
CA PRO A 28 14.93 15.07 1.93
C PRO A 28 13.45 15.29 1.61
N LEU A 29 13.07 16.51 1.21
CA LEU A 29 11.68 16.81 0.82
C LEU A 29 11.31 16.08 -0.47
N VAL A 30 12.22 16.06 -1.46
CA VAL A 30 12.01 15.31 -2.71
C VAL A 30 11.86 13.82 -2.42
N LEU A 31 12.74 13.24 -1.59
CA LEU A 31 12.64 11.84 -1.18
C LEU A 31 11.32 11.55 -0.46
N LEU A 32 10.87 12.44 0.43
CA LEU A 32 9.59 12.30 1.10
C LEU A 32 8.42 12.35 0.12
N SER A 33 8.44 13.26 -0.87
CA SER A 33 7.42 13.32 -1.91
C SER A 33 7.40 12.04 -2.76
N MET A 34 8.56 11.54 -3.17
CA MET A 34 8.66 10.27 -3.89
C MET A 34 8.10 9.11 -3.05
N LEU A 35 8.41 9.07 -1.76
CA LEU A 35 7.89 8.07 -0.83
C LEU A 35 6.36 8.14 -0.73
N ILE A 36 5.77 9.35 -0.64
CA ILE A 36 4.31 9.52 -0.58
C ILE A 36 3.64 9.00 -1.87
N ILE A 37 4.17 9.38 -3.03
CA ILE A 37 3.66 8.91 -4.32
C ILE A 37 3.74 7.39 -4.39
N TRP A 38 4.86 6.82 -3.94
CA TRP A 38 5.05 5.38 -3.84
C TRP A 38 4.03 4.71 -2.92
N GLN A 39 3.75 5.26 -1.73
CA GLN A 39 2.74 4.73 -0.81
C GLN A 39 1.35 4.69 -1.46
N VAL A 40 0.95 5.76 -2.15
CA VAL A 40 -0.34 5.81 -2.85
C VAL A 40 -0.41 4.72 -3.92
N GLY A 41 0.66 4.51 -4.68
CA GLY A 41 0.75 3.44 -5.66
C GLY A 41 0.56 2.05 -5.05
N LEU A 42 1.19 1.77 -3.91
CA LEU A 42 1.03 0.50 -3.20
C LEU A 42 -0.40 0.29 -2.67
N ILE A 43 -1.03 1.33 -2.15
CA ILE A 43 -2.43 1.28 -1.70
C ILE A 43 -3.36 0.98 -2.89
N SER A 44 -3.21 1.71 -4.00
CA SER A 44 -4.02 1.49 -5.20
C SER A 44 -3.84 0.08 -5.78
N TYR A 45 -2.61 -0.42 -5.84
CA TYR A 45 -2.33 -1.81 -6.23
C TYR A 45 -3.06 -2.80 -5.33
N SER A 46 -3.01 -2.60 -4.02
CA SER A 46 -3.63 -3.49 -3.04
C SER A 46 -5.13 -3.59 -3.24
N VAL A 47 -5.81 -2.46 -3.48
CA VAL A 47 -7.26 -2.41 -3.72
C VAL A 47 -7.64 -3.25 -4.93
N VAL A 48 -6.96 -3.04 -6.06
CA VAL A 48 -7.25 -3.77 -7.31
C VAL A 48 -7.05 -5.28 -7.13
N VAL A 49 -5.98 -5.69 -6.45
CA VAL A 49 -5.69 -7.11 -6.21
C VAL A 49 -6.73 -7.75 -5.27
N ALA A 50 -7.13 -7.06 -4.21
CA ALA A 50 -8.15 -7.55 -3.28
C ALA A 50 -9.53 -7.67 -3.94
N GLU A 51 -9.91 -6.71 -4.80
CA GLU A 51 -11.15 -6.78 -5.58
C GLU A 51 -11.14 -7.96 -6.56
N ALA A 52 -10.02 -8.18 -7.25
CA ALA A 52 -9.85 -9.32 -8.15
C ALA A 52 -9.98 -10.64 -7.38
N ALA A 53 -9.32 -10.75 -6.22
CA ALA A 53 -9.40 -11.90 -5.33
C ALA A 53 -10.82 -12.18 -4.82
N ALA A 54 -11.55 -11.14 -4.40
CA ALA A 54 -12.94 -11.28 -3.98
C ALA A 54 -13.81 -11.81 -5.12
N ARG A 55 -13.62 -11.29 -6.33
CA ARG A 55 -14.36 -11.71 -7.53
C ARG A 55 -14.05 -13.15 -7.95
N ASP A 56 -12.79 -13.56 -7.88
CA ASP A 56 -12.38 -14.93 -8.19
C ASP A 56 -12.95 -15.91 -7.17
N GLY A 57 -12.88 -15.57 -5.88
CA GLY A 57 -13.52 -16.32 -4.81
C GLY A 57 -15.03 -16.44 -4.99
N ALA A 58 -15.72 -15.32 -5.27
CA ALA A 58 -17.17 -15.31 -5.48
C ALA A 58 -17.58 -16.15 -6.69
N ARG A 59 -16.79 -16.15 -7.77
CA ARG A 59 -17.01 -17.01 -8.93
C ARG A 59 -16.87 -18.48 -8.56
N ALA A 60 -15.79 -18.86 -7.88
CA ALA A 60 -15.59 -20.25 -7.46
C ALA A 60 -16.70 -20.71 -6.50
N ALA A 61 -17.07 -19.87 -5.53
CA ALA A 61 -18.17 -20.14 -4.60
C ALA A 61 -19.52 -20.30 -5.34
N SER A 62 -19.81 -19.44 -6.33
CA SER A 62 -21.04 -19.56 -7.13
C SER A 62 -21.13 -20.87 -7.94
N ALA A 63 -19.98 -21.46 -8.27
CA ALA A 63 -19.87 -22.73 -8.99
C ALA A 63 -19.86 -23.95 -8.05
N HIS A 64 -20.16 -23.77 -6.77
CA HIS A 64 -20.14 -24.81 -5.73
C HIS A 64 -18.74 -25.43 -5.50
N ASP A 65 -17.67 -24.70 -5.82
CA ASP A 65 -16.30 -25.16 -5.57
C ASP A 65 -15.96 -25.02 -4.08
N GLU A 66 -15.67 -26.13 -3.39
CA GLU A 66 -15.29 -26.14 -1.96
C GLU A 66 -13.96 -25.39 -1.71
N GLY A 67 -13.11 -25.25 -2.73
CA GLY A 67 -11.83 -24.56 -2.70
C GLY A 67 -11.90 -23.04 -2.89
N TRP A 68 -13.10 -22.45 -2.97
CA TRP A 68 -13.31 -21.02 -3.26
C TRP A 68 -12.46 -20.07 -2.40
N ALA A 69 -12.31 -20.37 -1.10
CA ALA A 69 -11.56 -19.52 -0.18
C ALA A 69 -10.06 -19.54 -0.46
N GLU A 70 -9.55 -20.69 -0.89
CA GLU A 70 -8.14 -20.86 -1.26
C GLU A 70 -7.85 -20.21 -2.61
N ILE A 71 -8.79 -20.29 -3.56
CA ILE A 71 -8.71 -19.58 -4.84
C ILE A 71 -8.64 -18.07 -4.59
N ALA A 72 -9.51 -17.52 -3.74
CA ALA A 72 -9.48 -16.10 -3.38
C ALA A 72 -8.14 -15.70 -2.74
N ARG A 73 -7.60 -16.51 -1.81
CA ARG A 73 -6.29 -16.26 -1.19
C ARG A 73 -5.15 -16.28 -2.20
N ASN A 74 -5.15 -17.24 -3.11
CA ASN A 74 -4.11 -17.36 -4.14
C ASN A 74 -4.17 -16.22 -5.16
N SER A 75 -5.37 -15.71 -5.48
CA SER A 75 -5.55 -14.51 -6.31
C SER A 75 -5.05 -13.23 -5.62
N ALA A 76 -5.01 -13.18 -4.29
CA ALA A 76 -4.53 -12.03 -3.51
C ALA A 76 -2.99 -12.01 -3.32
N TYR A 77 -2.23 -12.51 -4.29
CA TYR A 77 -0.79 -12.71 -4.15
C TYR A 77 -0.03 -11.44 -3.75
N GLY A 78 0.83 -11.56 -2.74
CA GLY A 78 1.68 -10.47 -2.24
C GLY A 78 0.99 -9.55 -1.23
N LEU A 79 -0.24 -9.86 -0.81
CA LEU A 79 -0.95 -9.17 0.26
C LEU A 79 -1.20 -10.10 1.46
N ASP A 80 -1.19 -9.53 2.66
CA ASP A 80 -1.75 -10.19 3.84
C ASP A 80 -3.26 -9.99 3.83
N VAL A 81 -4.01 -11.09 3.63
CA VAL A 81 -5.46 -11.07 3.47
C VAL A 81 -6.18 -12.06 4.36
N GLU A 82 -7.36 -11.66 4.80
CA GLU A 82 -8.34 -12.51 5.45
C GLU A 82 -9.55 -12.65 4.54
N VAL A 83 -9.88 -13.89 4.17
CA VAL A 83 -11.00 -14.20 3.26
C VAL A 83 -12.15 -14.76 4.07
N THR A 84 -13.34 -14.18 3.91
CA THR A 84 -14.57 -14.61 4.56
C THR A 84 -15.74 -14.66 3.57
N GLY A 85 -16.87 -15.22 4.01
CA GLY A 85 -18.05 -15.41 3.17
C GLY A 85 -18.19 -16.85 2.68
N GLY A 86 -18.73 -17.02 1.48
CA GLY A 86 -18.93 -18.32 0.84
C GLY A 86 -20.19 -18.39 -0.03
N PRO A 87 -20.53 -19.59 -0.51
CA PRO A 87 -21.78 -19.84 -1.24
C PRO A 87 -23.01 -19.65 -0.34
N GLY A 88 -24.05 -19.03 -0.88
CA GLY A 88 -25.37 -18.92 -0.25
C GLY A 88 -26.44 -19.69 -1.03
N GLU A 89 -27.72 -19.45 -0.72
CA GLU A 89 -28.83 -20.13 -1.41
C GLU A 89 -29.03 -19.60 -2.84
N GLU A 90 -29.06 -18.28 -3.03
CA GLU A 90 -29.24 -17.64 -4.34
C GLU A 90 -27.98 -16.92 -4.84
N THR A 91 -27.14 -16.42 -3.92
CA THR A 91 -25.93 -15.68 -4.25
C THR A 91 -24.75 -16.15 -3.41
N ALA A 92 -23.58 -16.24 -4.03
CA ALA A 92 -22.29 -16.36 -3.35
C ALA A 92 -21.77 -14.96 -3.03
N THR A 93 -21.33 -14.76 -1.79
CA THR A 93 -20.73 -13.49 -1.34
C THR A 93 -19.37 -13.79 -0.76
N VAL A 94 -18.32 -13.16 -1.29
CA VAL A 94 -16.95 -13.31 -0.78
C VAL A 94 -16.39 -11.94 -0.44
N GLN A 95 -15.77 -11.85 0.74
CA GLN A 95 -15.15 -10.66 1.26
C GLN A 95 -13.66 -10.92 1.49
N VAL A 96 -12.82 -10.03 1.01
CA VAL A 96 -11.38 -10.06 1.16
C VAL A 96 -10.96 -8.82 1.93
N LYS A 97 -10.60 -9.02 3.20
CA LYS A 97 -10.02 -7.97 4.03
C LYS A 97 -8.51 -7.98 3.83
N ALA A 98 -7.96 -6.93 3.24
CA ALA A 98 -6.55 -6.84 2.89
C ALA A 98 -5.83 -5.75 3.69
N LYS A 99 -4.55 -6.00 3.98
CA LYS A 99 -3.65 -5.00 4.56
C LYS A 99 -2.71 -4.47 3.48
N ALA A 100 -2.76 -3.16 3.23
CA ALA A 100 -1.85 -2.54 2.28
C ALA A 100 -0.41 -2.53 2.85
N PRO A 101 0.61 -2.88 2.06
CA PRO A 101 2.00 -2.85 2.52
C PRO A 101 2.49 -1.41 2.58
N ILE A 102 2.45 -0.80 3.77
CA ILE A 102 2.88 0.58 3.99
C ILE A 102 4.24 0.59 4.69
N ILE A 103 5.12 1.49 4.25
CA ILE A 103 6.43 1.69 4.89
C ILE A 103 6.24 2.45 6.20
N SER A 104 6.62 1.83 7.31
CA SER A 104 6.62 2.47 8.63
C SER A 104 7.84 3.39 8.78
N LEU A 105 7.63 4.58 9.33
CA LEU A 105 8.70 5.54 9.63
C LEU A 105 9.03 5.47 11.13
N PRO A 106 10.29 5.61 11.56
CA PRO A 106 10.69 5.47 12.97
C PRO A 106 9.92 6.38 13.95
N TRP A 107 9.42 7.51 13.46
CA TRP A 107 8.66 8.51 14.24
C TRP A 107 7.15 8.40 14.06
N ILE A 108 6.64 7.51 13.21
CA ILE A 108 5.21 7.27 13.00
C ILE A 108 4.92 5.84 13.41
N GLU A 109 4.27 5.68 14.57
CA GLU A 109 3.85 4.38 15.08
C GLU A 109 2.97 3.65 14.05
N SER A 110 3.16 2.33 13.95
CA SER A 110 2.65 1.41 12.91
C SER A 110 1.36 1.84 12.20
N MET A 111 1.50 2.45 11.01
CA MET A 111 0.36 2.68 10.12
C MET A 111 -0.07 1.36 9.49
N LYS A 112 -1.24 0.86 9.91
CA LYS A 112 -1.90 -0.29 9.28
C LYS A 112 -3.11 0.22 8.51
N PHE A 113 -3.06 0.12 7.19
CA PHE A 113 -4.20 0.45 6.35
C PHE A 113 -4.90 -0.85 5.97
N GLU A 114 -6.02 -1.10 6.63
CA GLU A 114 -6.90 -2.23 6.35
C GLU A 114 -8.10 -1.73 5.56
N PHE A 115 -8.49 -2.49 4.55
CA PHE A 115 -9.71 -2.25 3.80
C PHE A 115 -10.32 -3.59 3.40
N THR A 116 -11.61 -3.59 3.08
CA THR A 116 -12.33 -4.79 2.68
C THR A 116 -12.84 -4.57 1.27
N ALA A 117 -12.59 -5.54 0.40
CA ALA A 117 -13.19 -5.66 -0.92
C ALA A 117 -14.21 -6.80 -0.89
N ASP A 118 -15.37 -6.60 -1.51
CA ASP A 118 -16.45 -7.57 -1.55
C ASP A 118 -16.89 -7.85 -2.99
N ALA A 119 -17.37 -9.07 -3.22
CA ALA A 119 -17.97 -9.47 -4.48
C ALA A 119 -19.16 -10.39 -4.24
N VAL A 120 -20.21 -10.19 -5.03
CA VAL A 120 -21.45 -10.97 -5.01
C VAL A 120 -21.70 -11.54 -6.40
N MET A 121 -21.99 -12.84 -6.48
CA MET A 121 -22.37 -13.52 -7.73
C MET A 121 -23.59 -14.41 -7.54
N PRO A 122 -24.48 -14.54 -8.54
CA PRO A 122 -25.59 -15.48 -8.48
C PRO A 122 -25.08 -16.93 -8.51
N MET A 123 -25.72 -17.80 -7.74
CA MET A 123 -25.37 -19.23 -7.70
C MET A 123 -25.69 -19.92 -9.02
N GLU A 124 -24.80 -20.80 -9.48
CA GLU A 124 -25.09 -21.67 -10.62
C GLU A 124 -26.09 -22.76 -10.19
N LYS A 125 -27.01 -23.12 -11.09
CA LYS A 125 -27.91 -24.26 -10.86
C LYS A 125 -27.08 -25.53 -10.72
N LYS A 126 -27.24 -26.20 -9.59
CA LYS A 126 -26.60 -27.50 -9.34
C LYS A 126 -27.06 -28.47 -10.43
N ARG A 127 -26.15 -28.89 -11.31
CA ARG A 127 -26.46 -29.91 -12.33
C ARG A 127 -26.72 -31.22 -11.57
N GLU A 128 -27.94 -31.72 -11.67
CA GLU A 128 -28.37 -33.03 -11.17
C GLU A 128 -27.69 -34.18 -11.92
#